data_AF-C2XNR5-F1
#
_entry.id   AF-C2XNR5-F1
#
_cell.length_a   1.000
_cell.length_b   1.000
_cell.length_c   1.000
_cell.angle_alpha   90.00
_cell.angle_beta   90.00
_cell.angle_gamma   90.00
#
_symmetry.space_group_name_H-M   'P 1'
#
loop_
_entity.id
_entity.type
_entity.pdbx_description
1 polymer ?
#
loop_
_entity_poly.entity_id
_entity_poly.type
_entity_poly.pdbx_seq_one_letter_code
_entity_poly.pdbx_strand_id
1 'polypeptide(L)'
;METGFSFYKKYLERFLRETFDKLINGDKPYLKYSLINENNFLIHILKEKKMNTYNNQNIVLTNIESISDRTNFNLYLQESNDFDPNLIKCTMLEFIVTKENVKIYIKHTPNCDSENYMIKEYMIPSKVFHYVFPTIHESNEDISVQMQCFGINGELLITERLFIHKNNHLNSKLRAFFEALNSNIRSALHTLKIN
;
A
#
# COMPACT_ATOMS: atom_id res chain seq x y z
N MET A 1 10.79 22.97 44.88
CA MET A 1 10.20 21.66 44.61
C MET A 1 9.84 21.61 43.13
N GLU A 2 10.51 20.80 42.31
CA GLU A 2 10.06 20.58 40.93
C GLU A 2 8.68 19.90 40.99
N THR A 3 7.68 20.49 40.36
CA THR A 3 6.33 19.90 40.24
C THR A 3 6.44 18.49 39.63
N GLY A 4 5.69 17.50 40.15
CA GLY A 4 5.81 16.08 39.74
C GLY A 4 5.78 15.82 38.23
N PHE A 5 5.15 16.71 37.46
CA PHE A 5 5.13 16.72 36.00
C PHE A 5 6.52 16.91 35.35
N SER A 6 7.37 17.78 35.91
CA SER A 6 8.73 18.04 35.40
C SER A 6 9.65 16.83 35.61
N PHE A 7 9.49 16.14 36.75
CA PHE A 7 10.25 14.94 37.07
C PHE A 7 9.86 13.77 36.16
N TYR A 8 8.56 13.51 36.00
CA TYR A 8 8.06 12.44 35.15
C TYR A 8 8.46 12.62 33.68
N LYS A 9 8.44 13.87 33.21
CA LYS A 9 8.89 14.26 31.87
C LYS A 9 10.38 13.94 31.62
N LYS A 10 11.27 14.37 32.52
CA LYS A 10 12.72 14.08 32.40
C LYS A 10 13.01 12.57 32.47
N TYR A 11 12.27 11.84 33.29
CA TYR A 11 12.41 10.38 33.40
C TYR A 11 11.99 9.67 32.10
N LEU A 12 10.84 10.05 31.53
CA LEU A 12 10.33 9.46 30.29
C LEU A 12 11.26 9.74 29.10
N GLU A 13 11.77 10.98 28.99
CA GLU A 13 12.74 11.35 27.96
C GLU A 13 14.01 10.48 28.04
N ARG A 14 14.53 10.26 29.25
CA ARG A 14 15.71 9.43 29.46
C ARG A 14 15.45 7.95 29.16
N PHE A 15 14.34 7.39 29.65
CA PHE A 15 13.96 5.99 29.42
C PHE A 15 13.79 5.69 27.93
N LEU A 16 13.10 6.56 27.19
CA LEU A 16 12.91 6.38 25.75
C LEU A 16 14.23 6.48 24.99
N ARG A 17 15.08 7.46 25.33
CA ARG A 17 16.40 7.62 24.69
C ARG A 17 17.29 6.40 24.91
N GLU A 18 17.37 5.90 26.14
CA GLU A 18 18.16 4.71 26.49
C GLU A 18 17.61 3.43 25.84
N THR A 19 16.29 3.33 25.64
CA THR A 19 15.66 2.17 24.98
C THR A 19 15.85 2.22 23.46
N PHE A 20 15.76 3.40 22.84
CA PHE A 20 15.89 3.55 21.39
C PHE A 20 17.35 3.53 20.91
N ASP A 21 18.29 4.08 21.68
CA ASP A 21 19.73 3.99 21.38
C ASP A 21 20.22 2.53 21.36
N LYS A 22 19.51 1.61 22.05
CA LYS A 22 19.77 0.16 22.01
C LYS A 22 19.09 -0.57 20.84
N LEU A 23 18.03 -0.01 20.26
CA LEU A 23 17.24 -0.65 19.20
C LEU A 23 17.65 -0.22 17.78
N ILE A 24 18.35 0.90 17.62
CA ILE A 24 18.70 1.45 16.30
C ILE A 24 20.22 1.63 16.21
N ASN A 25 20.87 0.86 15.36
CA ASN A 25 22.28 1.06 15.01
C ASN A 25 22.44 2.42 14.29
N GLY A 26 22.94 3.42 15.02
CA GLY A 26 23.62 4.59 14.45
C GLY A 26 22.80 5.83 14.12
N ASP A 27 21.46 5.78 14.14
CA ASP A 27 20.61 6.95 13.88
C ASP A 27 19.95 7.46 15.16
N LYS A 28 20.26 8.69 15.57
CA LYS A 28 19.66 9.32 16.75
C LYS A 28 18.26 9.86 16.41
N PRO A 29 17.16 9.34 16.98
CA PRO A 29 15.84 9.91 16.77
C PRO A 29 15.67 11.21 17.56
N TYR A 30 14.89 12.15 17.00
CA TYR A 30 14.40 13.32 17.72
C TYR A 30 12.97 13.05 18.17
N LEU A 31 12.74 13.21 19.48
CA LEU A 31 11.43 13.04 20.07
C LEU A 31 10.76 14.41 20.17
N LYS A 32 9.63 14.58 19.49
CA LYS A 32 8.74 15.72 19.67
C LYS A 32 7.46 15.22 20.33
N TYR A 33 7.10 15.71 21.50
CA TYR A 33 5.85 15.35 22.16
C TYR A 33 4.86 16.52 22.10
N SER A 34 3.57 16.16 22.11
CA SER A 34 2.46 17.09 22.23
C SER A 34 1.59 16.65 23.41
N LEU A 35 1.29 17.57 24.32
CA LEU A 35 0.39 17.31 25.43
C LEU A 35 -1.04 17.28 24.88
N ILE A 36 -1.73 16.15 25.03
CA ILE A 36 -3.14 16.07 24.63
C ILE A 36 -4.03 16.53 25.78
N ASN A 37 -3.72 16.10 27.01
CA ASN A 37 -4.32 16.58 28.26
C ASN A 37 -3.41 16.25 29.45
N GLU A 38 -3.84 16.55 30.69
CA GLU A 38 -3.03 16.40 31.92
C GLU A 38 -2.44 14.99 32.13
N ASN A 39 -3.06 13.95 31.54
CA ASN A 39 -2.65 12.56 31.72
C ASN A 39 -2.20 11.86 30.43
N ASN A 40 -2.33 12.49 29.25
CA ASN A 40 -2.05 11.86 27.95
C ASN A 40 -1.07 12.69 27.11
N PHE A 41 -0.03 12.03 26.63
CA PHE A 41 0.98 12.59 25.73
C PHE A 41 0.98 11.84 24.39
N LEU A 42 1.05 12.59 23.30
CA LEU A 42 1.38 12.05 21.98
C LEU A 42 2.88 12.19 21.77
N ILE A 43 3.57 11.11 21.44
CA ILE A 43 5.00 11.14 21.15
C ILE A 43 5.18 10.95 19.64
N HIS A 44 5.61 12.00 18.97
CA HIS A 44 6.08 11.94 17.59
C HIS A 44 7.56 11.57 17.59
N ILE A 45 7.86 10.36 17.15
CA ILE A 45 9.23 9.91 16.91
C ILE A 45 9.59 10.34 15.49
N LEU A 46 10.40 11.40 15.38
CA LEU A 46 10.88 11.90 14.10
C LEU A 46 12.32 11.42 13.92
N LYS A 47 12.53 10.58 12.91
CA LYS A 47 13.88 10.16 12.54
C LYS A 47 14.51 11.29 11.72
N GLU A 48 15.62 11.87 12.21
CA GLU A 48 16.41 12.80 11.39
C GLU A 48 16.97 12.01 10.22
N LYS A 49 16.40 12.21 9.03
CA LYS A 49 16.98 11.67 7.81
C LYS A 49 18.17 12.56 7.50
N LYS A 50 19.38 12.13 7.86
CA LYS A 50 20.60 12.64 7.21
C LYS A 50 20.31 12.68 5.71
N MET A 51 20.64 13.81 5.10
CA MET A 51 20.52 14.10 3.67
C MET A 51 21.42 13.14 2.89
N ASN A 52 21.02 11.88 2.86
CA ASN A 52 21.56 10.84 2.00
C ASN A 52 20.92 11.06 0.65
N THR A 53 21.76 11.31 -0.35
CA THR A 53 21.56 10.95 -1.76
C THR A 53 20.20 10.30 -2.03
N TYR A 54 19.35 11.01 -2.79
CA TYR A 54 18.06 10.57 -3.30
C TYR A 54 18.17 9.14 -3.85
N ASN A 55 17.89 8.15 -3.00
CA ASN A 55 17.76 6.77 -3.43
C ASN A 55 16.41 6.66 -4.14
N ASN A 56 16.45 6.36 -5.44
CA ASN A 56 15.33 5.90 -6.25
C ASN A 56 14.63 4.71 -5.58
N GLN A 57 13.73 4.96 -4.62
CA GLN A 57 13.01 3.90 -3.93
C GLN A 57 11.69 3.67 -4.63
N ASN A 58 11.72 2.82 -5.66
CA ASN A 58 10.49 2.23 -6.17
C ASN A 58 10.08 1.12 -5.20
N ILE A 59 8.90 1.26 -4.62
CA ILE A 59 8.38 0.32 -3.62
C ILE A 59 7.23 -0.44 -4.26
N VAL A 60 7.29 -1.77 -4.15
CA VAL A 60 6.17 -2.65 -4.50
C VAL A 60 5.83 -3.48 -3.29
N LEU A 61 4.65 -3.22 -2.73
CA LEU A 61 4.07 -3.99 -1.63
C LEU A 61 2.86 -4.74 -2.14
N THR A 62 2.81 -6.03 -1.81
CA THR A 62 1.69 -6.91 -2.09
C THR A 62 1.24 -7.53 -0.80
N ASN A 63 -0.06 -7.53 -0.53
CA ASN A 63 -0.59 -8.07 0.72
C ASN A 63 -1.91 -8.81 0.45
N ILE A 64 -2.14 -9.91 1.16
CA ILE A 64 -3.37 -10.67 1.11
C ILE A 64 -3.92 -10.75 2.53
N GLU A 65 -5.06 -10.13 2.77
CA GLU A 65 -5.69 -10.10 4.08
C GLU A 65 -7.03 -10.83 4.02
N SER A 66 -7.16 -11.92 4.78
CA SER A 66 -8.40 -12.66 4.92
C SER A 66 -9.04 -12.35 6.27
N ILE A 67 -10.26 -11.85 6.23
CA ILE A 67 -11.13 -11.59 7.37
C ILE A 67 -12.38 -12.49 7.19
N SER A 68 -13.18 -12.69 8.23
CA SER A 68 -14.31 -13.64 8.25
C SER A 68 -15.25 -13.56 7.04
N ASP A 69 -15.50 -12.37 6.50
CA ASP A 69 -16.48 -12.10 5.45
C ASP A 69 -15.86 -11.62 4.13
N ARG A 70 -14.54 -11.41 4.08
CA ARG A 70 -13.85 -10.88 2.90
C ARG A 70 -12.38 -11.27 2.81
N THR A 71 -11.86 -11.31 1.59
CA THR A 71 -10.42 -11.37 1.31
C THR A 71 -10.01 -10.19 0.44
N ASN A 72 -8.97 -9.47 0.86
CA ASN A 72 -8.44 -8.31 0.16
C ASN A 72 -7.09 -8.66 -0.47
N PHE A 73 -6.93 -8.42 -1.77
CA PHE A 73 -5.67 -8.53 -2.49
C PHE A 73 -5.18 -7.14 -2.85
N ASN A 74 -4.11 -6.72 -2.19
CA ASN A 74 -3.60 -5.36 -2.26
C ASN A 74 -2.28 -5.32 -3.02
N LEU A 75 -2.15 -4.33 -3.89
CA LEU A 75 -0.92 -3.91 -4.53
C LEU A 75 -0.75 -2.41 -4.28
N TYR A 76 0.40 -2.04 -3.73
CA TYR A 76 0.80 -0.66 -3.57
C TYR A 76 2.13 -0.42 -4.29
N LEU A 77 2.13 0.58 -5.15
CA LEU A 77 3.26 1.02 -5.96
C LEU A 77 3.62 2.43 -5.58
N GLN A 78 4.90 2.65 -5.28
CA GLN A 78 5.49 3.96 -5.14
C GLN A 78 6.57 4.08 -6.19
N GLU A 79 6.49 5.13 -7.01
CA GLU A 79 7.33 5.28 -8.20
C GLU A 79 7.90 6.68 -8.24
N SER A 80 9.18 6.77 -8.57
CA SER A 80 9.81 8.05 -8.90
C SER A 80 9.19 8.63 -10.18
N ASN A 81 8.97 9.94 -10.21
CA ASN A 81 8.54 10.62 -11.43
C ASN A 81 9.77 10.99 -12.27
N ASP A 82 9.77 10.61 -13.55
CA ASP A 82 10.87 10.86 -14.48
C ASP A 82 11.11 12.35 -14.77
N PHE A 83 10.10 13.20 -14.60
CA PHE A 83 10.18 14.64 -14.85
C PHE A 83 10.53 15.46 -13.60
N ASP A 84 10.13 15.01 -12.42
CA ASP A 84 10.48 15.64 -11.14
C ASP A 84 10.82 14.58 -10.09
N PRO A 85 12.11 14.38 -9.74
CA PRO A 85 12.52 13.37 -8.78
C PRO A 85 12.04 13.64 -7.34
N ASN A 86 11.49 14.83 -7.06
CA ASN A 86 10.83 15.13 -5.79
C ASN A 86 9.36 14.68 -5.77
N LEU A 87 8.77 14.38 -6.93
CA LEU A 87 7.43 13.84 -7.01
C LEU A 87 7.48 12.32 -6.99
N ILE A 88 6.74 11.77 -6.04
CA ILE A 88 6.59 10.33 -5.89
C ILE A 88 5.16 9.97 -6.29
N LYS A 89 5.00 9.24 -7.38
CA LYS A 89 3.70 8.69 -7.77
C LYS A 89 3.34 7.52 -6.87
N CYS A 90 2.09 7.49 -6.39
CA CYS A 90 1.53 6.37 -5.66
C CYS A 90 0.39 5.75 -6.47
N THR A 91 0.37 4.42 -6.58
CA THR A 91 -0.78 3.67 -7.11
C THR A 91 -1.16 2.57 -6.15
N MET A 92 -2.43 2.54 -5.74
CA MET A 92 -3.02 1.47 -4.95
C MET A 92 -4.04 0.74 -5.79
N LEU A 93 -3.92 -0.58 -5.85
CA LEU A 93 -4.89 -1.49 -6.46
C LEU A 93 -5.33 -2.46 -5.38
N GLU A 94 -6.64 -2.58 -5.20
CA GLU A 94 -7.22 -3.50 -4.24
C GLU A 94 -8.34 -4.30 -4.90
N PHE A 95 -8.30 -5.63 -4.75
CA PHE A 95 -9.44 -6.50 -5.02
C PHE A 95 -10.04 -6.94 -3.69
N ILE A 96 -11.28 -6.55 -3.42
CA ILE A 96 -12.03 -6.95 -2.23
C ILE A 96 -13.04 -8.01 -2.64
N VAL A 97 -12.80 -9.24 -2.24
CA VAL A 97 -13.66 -10.38 -2.55
C VAL A 97 -14.52 -10.67 -1.34
N THR A 98 -15.83 -10.58 -1.52
CA THR A 98 -16.84 -11.01 -0.54
C THR A 98 -17.72 -12.12 -1.15
N LYS A 99 -18.57 -12.73 -0.33
CA LYS A 99 -19.58 -13.68 -0.80
C LYS A 99 -20.49 -13.08 -1.87
N GLU A 100 -20.76 -11.78 -1.77
CA GLU A 100 -21.71 -11.07 -2.61
C GLU A 100 -21.06 -10.40 -3.82
N ASN A 101 -19.86 -9.85 -3.67
CA ASN A 101 -19.22 -9.02 -4.70
C ASN A 101 -17.70 -9.24 -4.80
N VAL A 102 -17.17 -9.05 -6.01
CA VAL A 102 -15.76 -8.74 -6.26
C VAL A 102 -15.67 -7.26 -6.55
N LYS A 103 -15.10 -6.48 -5.62
CA LYS A 103 -14.82 -5.06 -5.82
C LYS A 103 -13.39 -4.86 -6.28
N ILE A 104 -13.20 -3.90 -7.17
CA ILE A 104 -11.88 -3.47 -7.64
C ILE A 104 -11.77 -1.99 -7.36
N TYR A 105 -10.76 -1.61 -6.58
CA TYR A 105 -10.48 -0.24 -6.23
C TYR A 105 -9.10 0.13 -6.75
N ILE A 106 -9.02 1.24 -7.47
CA ILE A 106 -7.77 1.78 -8.01
C ILE A 106 -7.67 3.23 -7.57
N LYS A 107 -6.64 3.56 -6.81
CA LYS A 107 -6.30 4.94 -6.46
C LYS A 107 -4.96 5.30 -7.06
N HIS A 108 -4.92 6.42 -7.77
CA HIS A 108 -3.71 6.98 -8.33
C HIS A 108 -3.48 8.38 -7.75
N THR A 109 -2.33 8.56 -7.11
CA THR A 109 -1.89 9.84 -6.55
C THR A 109 -0.63 10.27 -7.29
N PRO A 110 -0.66 11.35 -8.11
CA PRO A 110 0.52 11.80 -8.86
C PRO A 110 1.69 12.22 -7.97
N ASN A 111 1.39 12.64 -6.73
CA ASN A 111 2.36 12.90 -5.67
C ASN A 111 1.84 12.36 -4.34
N CYS A 112 2.51 11.39 -3.72
CA CYS A 112 2.09 10.74 -2.47
C CYS A 112 1.88 11.72 -1.31
N ASP A 113 2.59 12.85 -1.32
CA ASP A 113 2.46 13.91 -0.31
C ASP A 113 1.31 14.88 -0.60
N SER A 114 0.59 14.69 -1.71
CA SER A 114 -0.53 15.52 -2.13
C SER A 114 -1.88 14.86 -1.83
N GLU A 115 -2.87 15.68 -1.51
CA GLU A 115 -4.27 15.27 -1.43
C GLU A 115 -4.92 15.06 -2.81
N ASN A 116 -4.23 15.40 -3.90
CA ASN A 116 -4.74 15.19 -5.26
C ASN A 116 -4.63 13.73 -5.66
N TYR A 117 -5.77 13.08 -5.86
CA TYR A 117 -5.84 11.70 -6.33
C TYR A 117 -7.01 11.48 -7.28
N MET A 118 -6.90 10.42 -8.07
CA MET A 118 -7.97 9.85 -8.86
C MET A 118 -8.35 8.49 -8.28
N ILE A 119 -9.65 8.22 -8.13
CA ILE A 119 -10.17 6.92 -7.72
C ILE A 119 -11.03 6.37 -8.84
N LYS A 120 -10.86 5.07 -9.12
CA LYS A 120 -11.81 4.26 -9.87
C LYS A 120 -12.24 3.11 -8.98
N GLU A 121 -13.54 2.89 -8.89
CA GLU A 121 -14.12 1.77 -8.14
C GLU A 121 -15.10 1.01 -9.03
N TYR A 122 -15.01 -0.31 -8.96
CA TYR A 122 -15.89 -1.22 -9.65
C TYR A 122 -16.44 -2.25 -8.68
N MET A 123 -17.69 -2.66 -8.89
CA MET A 123 -18.34 -3.69 -8.09
C MET A 123 -19.02 -4.69 -9.03
N ILE A 124 -18.52 -5.92 -9.05
CA ILE A 124 -19.10 -7.02 -9.82
C ILE A 124 -19.78 -7.99 -8.84
N PRO A 125 -21.07 -8.33 -9.02
CA PRO A 125 -21.68 -9.38 -8.22
C PRO A 125 -20.94 -10.72 -8.38
N SER A 126 -20.61 -11.39 -7.28
CA SER A 126 -19.89 -12.68 -7.26
C SER A 126 -20.62 -13.82 -7.97
N LYS A 127 -21.93 -13.64 -8.25
CA LYS A 127 -22.74 -14.56 -9.05
C LYS A 127 -22.53 -14.42 -10.56
N VAL A 128 -22.09 -13.25 -11.03
CA VAL A 128 -21.81 -13.00 -12.45
C VAL A 128 -20.32 -12.99 -12.77
N PHE A 129 -19.44 -12.78 -11.77
CA PHE A 129 -17.99 -12.84 -11.95
C PHE A 129 -17.53 -14.26 -12.31
N HIS A 130 -16.62 -14.36 -13.29
CA HIS A 130 -15.99 -15.63 -13.66
C HIS A 130 -14.49 -15.65 -13.39
N TYR A 131 -13.73 -14.75 -14.01
CA TYR A 131 -12.28 -14.65 -13.84
C TYR A 131 -11.78 -13.24 -14.16
N VAL A 132 -10.56 -12.97 -13.69
CA VAL A 132 -9.76 -11.82 -14.13
C VAL A 132 -8.58 -12.33 -14.96
N PHE A 133 -8.24 -11.60 -16.03
CA PHE A 133 -7.15 -11.90 -16.92
C PHE A 133 -6.21 -10.69 -17.00
N PRO A 134 -5.15 -10.67 -16.18
CA PRO A 134 -4.11 -9.66 -16.28
C PRO A 134 -3.12 -10.04 -17.40
N THR A 135 -2.91 -9.12 -18.34
CA THR A 135 -1.87 -9.20 -19.37
C THR A 135 -0.80 -8.17 -19.07
N ILE A 136 0.44 -8.63 -18.88
CA ILE A 136 1.59 -7.76 -18.63
C ILE A 136 2.29 -7.52 -19.96
N HIS A 137 2.43 -6.25 -20.34
CA HIS A 137 3.23 -5.81 -21.47
C HIS A 137 4.44 -5.04 -20.94
N GLU A 138 5.62 -5.54 -21.24
CA GLU A 138 6.89 -4.93 -20.87
C GLU A 138 7.53 -4.30 -22.11
N SER A 139 7.91 -3.04 -22.01
CA SER A 139 8.69 -2.31 -23.01
C SER A 139 9.90 -1.66 -22.33
N ASN A 140 10.86 -1.19 -23.11
CA ASN A 140 12.06 -0.52 -22.58
C ASN A 140 11.73 0.74 -21.75
N GLU A 141 10.55 1.34 -21.96
CA GLU A 141 10.15 2.61 -21.35
C GLU A 141 9.16 2.43 -20.21
N ASP A 142 8.26 1.44 -20.29
CA ASP A 142 7.20 1.20 -19.32
C ASP A 142 6.78 -0.28 -19.22
N ILE A 143 6.26 -0.65 -18.05
CA ILE A 143 5.41 -1.83 -17.87
C ILE A 143 3.96 -1.37 -17.89
N SER A 144 3.11 -2.01 -18.69
CA SER A 144 1.67 -1.81 -18.60
C SER A 144 0.97 -3.12 -18.28
N VAL A 145 0.03 -3.09 -17.34
CA VAL A 145 -0.79 -4.24 -16.99
C VAL A 145 -2.21 -3.96 -17.40
N GLN A 146 -2.70 -4.72 -18.37
CA GLN A 146 -4.11 -4.69 -18.77
C GLN A 146 -4.87 -5.75 -17.97
N MET A 147 -5.84 -5.31 -17.16
CA MET A 147 -6.70 -6.18 -16.37
C MET A 147 -8.07 -6.26 -17.04
N GLN A 148 -8.47 -7.45 -17.45
CA GLN A 148 -9.80 -7.70 -18.01
C GLN A 148 -10.58 -8.63 -17.08
N CYS A 149 -11.76 -8.22 -16.63
CA CYS A 149 -12.65 -9.07 -15.84
C CYS A 149 -13.79 -9.58 -16.71
N PHE A 150 -14.06 -10.87 -16.63
CA PHE A 150 -15.06 -11.54 -17.44
C PHE A 150 -16.19 -12.13 -16.60
N GLY A 151 -17.38 -12.12 -17.18
CA GLY A 151 -18.56 -12.75 -16.62
C GLY A 151 -18.65 -14.24 -16.92
N ILE A 152 -19.60 -14.92 -16.28
CA ILE A 152 -19.83 -16.36 -16.43
C ILE A 152 -20.20 -16.79 -17.86
N ASN A 153 -20.66 -15.85 -18.70
CA ASN A 153 -20.98 -16.11 -20.09
C ASN A 153 -19.85 -15.68 -21.05
N GLY A 154 -18.70 -15.26 -20.51
CA GLY A 154 -17.56 -14.75 -21.27
C GLY A 154 -17.70 -13.29 -21.69
N GLU A 155 -18.69 -12.56 -21.18
CA GLU A 155 -18.84 -11.13 -21.42
C GLU A 155 -17.74 -10.33 -20.70
N LEU A 156 -17.19 -9.31 -21.37
CA LEU A 156 -16.22 -8.39 -20.75
C LEU A 156 -16.97 -7.43 -19.80
N LEU A 157 -16.69 -7.51 -18.50
CA LEU A 157 -17.31 -6.66 -17.48
C LEU A 157 -16.49 -5.39 -17.22
N ILE A 158 -15.17 -5.54 -17.14
CA ILE A 158 -14.23 -4.44 -16.84
C ILE A 158 -12.99 -4.61 -17.69
N THR A 159 -12.48 -3.51 -18.23
CA THR A 159 -11.14 -3.43 -18.78
C THR A 159 -10.44 -2.22 -18.18
N GLU A 160 -9.32 -2.46 -17.51
CA GLU A 160 -8.50 -1.41 -16.92
C GLU A 160 -7.05 -1.57 -17.29
N ARG A 161 -6.32 -0.47 -17.34
CA ARG A 161 -4.90 -0.46 -17.65
C ARG A 161 -4.14 0.30 -16.59
N LEU A 162 -3.15 -0.36 -16.00
CA LEU A 162 -2.20 0.25 -15.07
C LEU A 162 -0.89 0.51 -15.81
N PHE A 163 -0.43 1.75 -15.75
CA PHE A 163 0.89 2.14 -16.23
C PHE A 163 1.86 2.17 -15.06
N ILE A 164 2.92 1.41 -15.17
CA ILE A 164 3.93 1.17 -14.15
C ILE A 164 5.28 1.53 -14.77
N HIS A 165 6.03 2.33 -14.04
CA HIS A 165 7.29 2.89 -14.50
C HIS A 165 8.35 1.81 -14.71
N LYS A 166 9.22 1.95 -15.72
CA LYS A 166 10.33 1.02 -16.00
C LYS A 166 11.26 0.75 -14.83
N ASN A 167 11.34 1.63 -13.84
CA ASN A 167 12.19 1.36 -12.68
C ASN A 167 11.67 0.18 -11.83
N ASN A 168 10.44 -0.28 -12.09
CA ASN A 168 9.86 -1.52 -11.57
C ASN A 168 9.94 -2.72 -12.55
N HIS A 169 10.65 -2.59 -13.70
CA HIS A 169 10.73 -3.57 -14.81
C HIS A 169 11.28 -4.95 -14.42
N LEU A 170 11.88 -5.09 -13.23
CA LEU A 170 12.39 -6.37 -12.73
C LEU A 170 11.69 -6.82 -11.43
N ASN A 171 10.52 -6.27 -11.13
CA ASN A 171 9.85 -6.58 -9.88
C ASN A 171 9.10 -7.92 -9.96
N SER A 172 9.78 -8.99 -9.54
CA SER A 172 9.21 -10.33 -9.47
C SER A 172 7.94 -10.42 -8.61
N LYS A 173 7.80 -9.56 -7.59
CA LYS A 173 6.58 -9.51 -6.76
C LYS A 173 5.39 -8.97 -7.54
N LEU A 174 5.59 -7.96 -8.40
CA LEU A 174 4.55 -7.41 -9.26
C LEU A 174 4.01 -8.49 -10.21
N ARG A 175 4.93 -9.19 -10.89
CA ARG A 175 4.57 -10.27 -11.82
C ARG A 175 3.85 -11.40 -11.08
N ALA A 176 4.42 -11.88 -9.96
CA ALA A 176 3.81 -12.94 -9.16
C ALA A 176 2.40 -12.56 -8.64
N PHE A 177 2.20 -11.29 -8.26
CA PHE A 177 0.89 -10.80 -7.85
C PHE A 177 -0.15 -10.97 -8.96
N PHE A 178 0.14 -10.48 -10.17
CA PHE A 178 -0.80 -10.55 -11.28
C PHE A 178 -0.99 -11.98 -11.80
N GLU A 179 0.08 -12.77 -11.90
CA GLU A 179 0.00 -14.18 -12.31
C GLU A 179 -0.87 -15.01 -11.35
N ALA A 180 -0.78 -14.76 -10.03
CA ALA A 180 -1.56 -15.46 -9.02
C ALA A 180 -2.95 -14.85 -8.76
N LEU A 181 -3.24 -13.65 -9.28
CA LEU A 181 -4.43 -12.89 -8.92
C LEU A 181 -5.73 -13.66 -9.18
N ASN A 182 -5.85 -14.26 -10.37
CA ASN A 182 -7.05 -14.99 -10.74
C ASN A 182 -7.29 -16.24 -9.86
N SER A 183 -6.25 -17.06 -9.67
CA SER A 183 -6.36 -18.23 -8.79
C SER A 183 -6.70 -17.84 -7.36
N ASN A 184 -6.11 -16.75 -6.87
CA ASN A 184 -6.34 -16.24 -5.53
C ASN A 184 -7.79 -15.76 -5.34
N ILE A 185 -8.32 -14.97 -6.28
CA ILE A 185 -9.72 -14.50 -6.23
C ILE A 185 -10.68 -15.69 -6.28
N ARG A 186 -10.45 -16.67 -7.17
CA ARG A 186 -11.29 -17.86 -7.26
C ARG A 186 -11.26 -18.69 -5.98
N SER A 187 -10.08 -18.83 -5.37
CA SER A 187 -9.92 -19.52 -4.08
C SER A 187 -10.68 -18.79 -2.98
N ALA A 188 -10.58 -17.46 -2.89
CA ALA A 188 -11.32 -16.66 -1.91
C ALA A 188 -12.84 -16.79 -2.08
N LEU A 189 -13.35 -16.67 -3.31
CA LEU A 189 -14.77 -16.86 -3.61
C LEU A 189 -15.27 -18.25 -3.23
N HIS A 190 -14.47 -19.29 -3.45
CA HIS A 190 -14.83 -20.65 -3.08
C HIS A 190 -14.92 -20.80 -1.56
N THR A 191 -13.90 -20.36 -0.83
CA THR A 191 -13.88 -20.38 0.64
C THR A 191 -15.08 -19.64 1.25
N LEU A 192 -15.41 -18.45 0.72
CA LEU A 192 -16.53 -17.63 1.20
C LEU A 192 -17.91 -18.16 0.80
N LYS A 193 -18.01 -19.07 -0.18
CA LYS A 193 -19.28 -19.73 -0.55
C LYS A 193 -19.54 -20.98 0.28
N ILE A 194 -18.48 -21.64 0.76
CA ILE A 194 -18.57 -22.81 1.64
C ILE A 194 -18.92 -22.40 3.08
N ASN A 195 -18.38 -21.25 3.52
CA ASN A 195 -18.67 -20.65 4.82
C ASN A 195 -19.94 -19.79 4.78
#